data_AF-A0A1S4DD60-F1
#
_entry.id   AF-A0A1S4DD60-F1
#
_cell.length_a   1.000
_cell.length_b   1.000
_cell.length_c   1.000
_cell.angle_alpha   90.00
_cell.angle_beta   90.00
_cell.angle_gamma   90.00
#
_symmetry.space_group_name_H-M   'P 1'
#
loop_
_entity.id
_entity.type
_entity.pdbx_description
1 polymer ?
#
loop_
_entity_poly.entity_id
_entity_poly.type
_entity_poly.pdbx_seq_one_letter_code
_entity_poly.pdbx_strand_id
1 'polypeptide(L)'
;MLTGLKRNLSTSEIVEHAVLARKLLSTEVVPISNVVFMGMGKPLHNIENVIKVADILVDEQGLHFSPRKVTVYTSGLVPQLKPFLRESNCALVVSLNATTDEVRSWIMPINRKFNLNLLLGTLREDLQSKHKYKVLFEYVMLAGVND
;
A
#
# COMPACT_ATOMS: atom_id res chain seq x y z
N MET A 1 5.10 -24.43 9.40
CA MET A 1 3.96 -24.19 8.48
C MET A 1 4.13 -22.82 7.87
N LEU A 2 4.23 -22.72 6.54
CA LEU A 2 4.12 -21.43 5.85
C LEU A 2 2.70 -20.92 6.09
N THR A 3 2.55 -19.83 6.83
CA THR A 3 1.24 -19.25 7.15
C THR A 3 0.65 -18.67 5.85
N GLY A 4 -0.32 -19.39 5.27
CA GLY A 4 -1.13 -18.90 4.16
C GLY A 4 -2.18 -17.87 4.60
N LEU A 5 -2.89 -17.30 3.63
CA LEU A 5 -3.99 -16.37 3.90
C LEU A 5 -5.12 -17.08 4.66
N LYS A 6 -5.50 -16.55 5.83
CA LYS A 6 -6.66 -17.05 6.60
C LYS A 6 -7.94 -16.28 6.28
N ARG A 7 -7.92 -14.97 6.48
CA ARG A 7 -9.01 -14.04 6.16
C ARG A 7 -8.47 -12.63 6.01
N ASN A 8 -9.29 -11.76 5.43
CA ASN A 8 -9.07 -10.32 5.50
C ASN A 8 -9.43 -9.79 6.90
N LEU A 9 -8.74 -8.72 7.31
CA LEU A 9 -9.12 -7.94 8.48
C LEU A 9 -10.28 -7.00 8.13
N SER A 10 -11.19 -6.77 9.07
CA SER A 10 -12.23 -5.75 8.93
C SER A 10 -11.65 -4.34 9.05
N THR A 11 -12.41 -3.32 8.64
CA THR A 11 -12.04 -1.92 8.87
C THR A 11 -11.73 -1.64 10.34
N SER A 12 -12.54 -2.14 11.27
CA SER A 12 -12.36 -1.88 12.71
C SER A 12 -11.06 -2.48 13.24
N GLU A 13 -10.72 -3.71 12.85
CA GLU A 13 -9.47 -4.37 13.26
C GLU A 13 -8.23 -3.60 12.78
N ILE A 14 -8.26 -3.06 11.55
CA ILE A 14 -7.14 -2.29 11.01
C ILE A 14 -7.03 -0.91 11.70
N VAL A 15 -8.14 -0.21 11.89
CA VAL A 15 -8.15 1.10 12.59
C VAL A 15 -7.70 0.95 14.03
N GLU A 16 -8.11 -0.12 14.71
CA GLU A 16 -7.73 -0.39 16.10
C GLU A 16 -6.21 -0.46 16.28
N HIS A 17 -5.46 -1.00 15.32
CA HIS A 17 -4.00 -0.99 15.38
C HIS A 17 -3.43 0.43 15.47
N ALA A 18 -3.94 1.37 14.69
CA ALA A 18 -3.48 2.76 14.69
C ALA A 18 -3.88 3.50 15.98
N VAL A 19 -5.11 3.28 16.44
CA VAL A 19 -5.63 3.88 17.69
C VAL A 19 -4.85 3.34 18.89
N LEU A 20 -4.63 2.03 18.96
CA LEU A 20 -3.88 1.39 20.04
C LEU A 20 -2.43 1.86 20.05
N ALA A 21 -1.77 1.91 18.90
CA ALA A 21 -0.40 2.43 18.80
C ALA A 21 -0.32 3.89 19.31
N ARG A 22 -1.26 4.75 18.91
CA ARG A 22 -1.30 6.15 19.36
C ARG A 22 -1.53 6.26 20.87
N LYS A 23 -2.36 5.38 21.43
CA LYS A 23 -2.62 5.30 22.88
C LYS A 23 -1.37 4.83 23.64
N LEU A 24 -0.69 3.79 23.15
CA LEU A 24 0.52 3.26 23.79
C LEU A 24 1.69 4.25 23.76
N LEU A 25 1.78 5.05 22.70
CA LEU A 25 2.83 6.05 22.51
C LEU A 25 2.40 7.45 22.96
N SER A 26 1.28 7.60 23.68
CA SER A 26 0.77 8.93 24.05
C SER A 26 1.66 9.66 25.08
N THR A 27 2.51 8.91 25.80
CA THR A 27 3.48 9.45 26.75
C THR A 27 4.83 9.76 26.12
N GLU A 28 5.03 9.41 24.85
CA GLU A 28 6.26 9.70 24.12
C GLU A 28 6.32 11.17 23.70
N VAL A 29 7.54 11.70 23.60
CA VAL A 29 7.78 13.09 23.20
C VAL A 29 7.39 13.33 21.73
N VAL A 30 7.45 12.29 20.89
CA VAL A 30 7.17 12.39 19.46
C VAL A 30 5.91 11.59 19.11
N PRO A 31 4.83 12.24 18.64
CA PRO A 31 3.62 11.54 18.23
C PRO A 31 3.84 10.73 16.95
N ILE A 32 2.99 9.72 16.74
CA ILE A 32 2.91 9.03 15.45
C ILE A 32 2.60 10.06 14.36
N SER A 33 3.51 10.17 13.39
CA SER A 33 3.42 11.16 12.30
C SER A 33 3.09 10.56 10.95
N ASN A 34 3.16 9.23 10.83
CA ASN A 34 3.02 8.48 9.59
C ASN A 34 2.39 7.12 9.85
N VAL A 35 1.54 6.65 8.93
CA VAL A 35 0.97 5.30 8.94
C VAL A 35 1.29 4.63 7.61
N VAL A 36 1.85 3.42 7.64
CA VAL A 36 2.27 2.70 6.45
C VAL A 36 1.70 1.27 6.47
N PHE A 37 0.99 0.88 5.42
CA PHE A 37 0.36 -0.43 5.28
C PHE A 37 1.36 -1.49 4.78
N MET A 38 2.45 -1.69 5.55
CA MET A 38 3.54 -2.63 5.22
C MET A 38 3.64 -3.81 6.20
N GLY A 39 2.60 -4.05 7.00
CA GLY A 39 2.50 -5.23 7.85
C GLY A 39 2.18 -6.51 7.07
N MET A 40 1.49 -7.44 7.73
CA MET A 40 1.09 -8.70 7.11
C MET A 40 -0.03 -8.50 6.08
N GLY A 41 0.08 -9.22 4.95
CA GLY A 41 -0.93 -9.23 3.89
C GLY A 41 -0.61 -8.29 2.73
N LYS A 42 -1.57 -8.19 1.80
CA LYS A 42 -1.47 -7.31 0.62
C LYS A 42 -2.69 -6.38 0.60
N PRO A 43 -2.55 -5.09 0.95
CA PRO A 43 -3.66 -4.17 1.17
C PRO A 43 -4.73 -4.18 0.07
N LEU A 44 -4.33 -4.16 -1.20
CA LEU A 44 -5.28 -4.12 -2.32
C LEU A 44 -6.12 -5.40 -2.50
N HIS A 45 -5.78 -6.52 -1.87
CA HIS A 45 -6.68 -7.70 -1.82
C HIS A 45 -7.85 -7.51 -0.84
N ASN A 46 -7.81 -6.44 -0.04
CA ASN A 46 -8.83 -6.06 0.93
C ASN A 46 -9.28 -4.61 0.68
N ILE A 47 -9.44 -4.24 -0.59
CA ILE A 47 -9.56 -2.85 -1.02
C ILE A 47 -10.71 -2.09 -0.35
N GLU A 48 -11.88 -2.71 -0.21
CA GLU A 48 -13.07 -2.08 0.37
C GLU A 48 -12.83 -1.65 1.82
N ASN A 49 -12.19 -2.52 2.61
CA ASN A 49 -11.85 -2.19 3.99
C ASN A 49 -10.71 -1.18 4.04
N VAL A 50 -9.71 -1.30 3.16
CA VAL A 50 -8.55 -0.40 3.13
C VAL A 50 -8.93 1.03 2.76
N ILE A 51 -9.85 1.25 1.82
CA ILE A 51 -10.36 2.58 1.49
C ILE A 51 -11.06 3.20 2.71
N LYS A 52 -11.97 2.46 3.35
CA LYS A 52 -12.64 2.92 4.57
C LYS A 52 -11.65 3.25 5.70
N VAL A 53 -10.61 2.44 5.88
CA VAL A 53 -9.55 2.74 6.86
C VAL A 53 -8.82 4.02 6.46
N ALA A 54 -8.41 4.15 5.21
CA ALA A 54 -7.71 5.33 4.73
C ALA A 54 -8.53 6.60 4.97
N ASP A 55 -9.84 6.58 4.70
CA ASP A 55 -10.75 7.68 4.96
C ASP A 55 -10.81 8.03 6.45
N ILE A 56 -11.00 7.04 7.34
CA ILE A 56 -11.01 7.24 8.80
C ILE A 56 -9.68 7.81 9.31
N LEU A 57 -8.55 7.38 8.75
CA LEU A 57 -7.24 7.86 9.16
C LEU A 57 -7.02 9.34 8.81
N VAL A 58 -7.57 9.80 7.68
CA VAL A 58 -7.37 11.19 7.19
C VAL A 58 -8.48 12.15 7.57
N ASP A 59 -9.64 11.64 7.97
CA ASP A 59 -10.79 12.45 8.38
C ASP A 59 -10.44 13.37 9.57
N GLU A 60 -10.93 14.61 9.54
CA GLU A 60 -10.71 15.62 10.59
C GLU A 60 -11.32 15.21 11.94
N GLN A 61 -12.43 14.45 11.92
CA GLN A 61 -13.08 13.84 13.09
C GLN A 61 -12.50 12.45 13.41
N GLY A 62 -11.63 11.91 12.54
CA GLY A 62 -10.92 10.66 12.72
C GLY A 62 -9.57 10.82 13.40
N LEU A 63 -8.53 10.17 12.86
CA LEU A 63 -7.16 10.33 13.38
C LEU A 63 -6.44 11.56 12.81
N HIS A 64 -7.05 12.25 11.84
CA HIS A 64 -6.60 13.51 11.27
C HIS A 64 -5.16 13.50 10.75
N PHE A 65 -4.76 12.41 10.10
CA PHE A 65 -3.50 12.37 9.36
C PHE A 65 -3.63 13.12 8.04
N SER A 66 -2.57 13.83 7.63
CA SER A 66 -2.48 14.27 6.23
C SER A 66 -2.51 13.03 5.31
N PRO A 67 -3.25 13.04 4.19
CA PRO A 67 -3.25 11.93 3.23
C PRO A 67 -1.85 11.54 2.75
N ARG A 68 -0.91 12.50 2.70
CA ARG A 68 0.49 12.24 2.32
C ARG A 68 1.29 11.47 3.38
N LYS A 69 0.75 11.35 4.59
CA LYS A 69 1.35 10.66 5.73
C LYS A 69 0.78 9.26 5.94
N VAL A 70 -0.31 8.92 5.24
CA VAL A 70 -0.89 7.58 5.17
C VAL A 70 -0.46 6.95 3.86
N THR A 71 0.27 5.84 3.92
CA THR A 71 0.87 5.19 2.73
C THR A 71 0.37 3.77 2.57
N VAL A 72 -0.29 3.48 1.45
CA VAL A 72 -0.76 2.14 1.10
C VAL A 72 0.24 1.48 0.16
N TYR A 73 0.64 0.25 0.51
CA TYR A 73 1.58 -0.55 -0.28
C TYR A 73 0.85 -1.55 -1.17
N THR A 74 1.42 -1.84 -2.35
CA THR A 74 0.93 -2.89 -3.25
C THR A 74 2.05 -3.63 -3.97
N SER A 75 1.83 -4.91 -4.25
CA SER A 75 2.67 -5.71 -5.15
C SER A 75 2.28 -5.58 -6.64
N GLY A 76 1.30 -4.72 -6.96
CA GLY A 76 0.83 -4.50 -8.33
C GLY A 76 -0.43 -5.30 -8.70
N LEU A 77 -1.42 -5.38 -7.80
CA LEU A 77 -2.74 -5.92 -8.12
C LEU A 77 -3.53 -4.90 -8.97
N VAL A 78 -3.26 -4.90 -10.28
CA VAL A 78 -3.74 -3.87 -11.23
C VAL A 78 -5.26 -3.61 -11.17
N PRO A 79 -6.15 -4.63 -11.10
CA PRO A 79 -7.59 -4.38 -11.05
C PRO A 79 -8.04 -3.55 -9.83
N GLN A 80 -7.31 -3.66 -8.71
CA GLN A 80 -7.63 -2.97 -7.46
C GLN A 80 -6.84 -1.67 -7.28
N LEU A 81 -5.83 -1.45 -8.13
CA LEU A 81 -5.06 -0.21 -8.17
C LEU A 81 -5.89 0.95 -8.70
N LYS A 82 -6.70 0.73 -9.74
CA LYS A 82 -7.56 1.78 -10.32
C LYS A 82 -8.59 2.32 -9.31
N PRO A 83 -9.39 1.47 -8.63
CA PRO A 83 -10.27 1.93 -7.55
C PRO A 83 -9.53 2.71 -6.47
N PHE A 84 -8.40 2.20 -5.98
CA PHE A 84 -7.60 2.89 -4.97
C PHE A 84 -7.17 4.28 -5.41
N LEU A 85 -6.65 4.41 -6.63
CA LEU A 85 -6.23 5.70 -7.17
C LEU A 85 -7.42 6.63 -7.39
N ARG A 86 -8.62 6.14 -7.73
CA ARG A 86 -9.80 7.00 -7.89
C ARG A 86 -10.37 7.50 -6.57
N GLU A 87 -10.44 6.61 -5.58
CA GLU A 87 -11.20 6.84 -4.35
C GLU A 87 -10.33 7.40 -3.22
N SER A 88 -9.02 7.12 -3.20
CA SER A 88 -8.12 7.58 -2.14
C SER A 88 -7.11 8.62 -2.62
N ASN A 89 -6.81 9.58 -1.73
CA ASN A 89 -5.71 10.52 -1.87
C ASN A 89 -4.49 10.17 -1.00
N CYS A 90 -4.53 9.02 -0.32
CA CYS A 90 -3.39 8.51 0.43
C CYS A 90 -2.19 8.22 -0.49
N ALA A 91 -0.98 8.27 0.05
CA ALA A 91 0.23 7.95 -0.70
C ALA A 91 0.26 6.47 -1.12
N LEU A 92 0.88 6.17 -2.27
CA LEU A 92 1.00 4.83 -2.81
C LEU A 92 2.47 4.41 -2.91
N VAL A 93 2.78 3.22 -2.43
CA VAL A 93 4.04 2.52 -2.67
C VAL A 93 3.78 1.27 -3.51
N VAL A 94 4.57 1.08 -4.55
CA VAL A 94 4.53 -0.09 -5.42
C VAL A 94 5.83 -0.89 -5.26
N SER A 95 5.73 -2.15 -4.89
CA SER A 95 6.86 -3.08 -4.86
C SER A 95 7.21 -3.49 -6.29
N LEU A 96 8.33 -2.98 -6.78
CA LEU A 96 8.81 -3.22 -8.14
C LEU A 96 9.72 -4.46 -8.15
N ASN A 97 10.78 -4.43 -7.32
CA ASN A 97 11.75 -5.49 -7.05
C ASN A 97 12.46 -6.15 -8.26
N ALA A 98 12.24 -5.68 -9.49
CA ALA A 98 12.99 -6.10 -10.67
C ALA A 98 12.67 -5.17 -11.85
N THR A 99 13.61 -5.08 -12.79
CA THR A 99 13.49 -4.26 -14.01
C THR A 99 13.03 -5.05 -15.24
N THR A 100 13.03 -6.39 -15.16
CA THR A 100 12.54 -7.29 -16.22
C THR A 100 11.44 -8.20 -15.71
N ASP A 101 10.53 -8.60 -16.61
CA ASP A 101 9.42 -9.50 -16.26
C ASP A 101 9.91 -10.90 -15.86
N GLU A 102 11.05 -11.35 -16.39
CA GLU A 102 11.64 -12.64 -16.04
C GLU A 102 12.03 -12.68 -14.56
N VAL A 103 12.88 -11.74 -14.13
CA VAL A 103 13.33 -11.65 -12.72
C VAL A 103 12.16 -11.32 -11.81
N ARG A 104 11.25 -10.42 -12.23
CA ARG A 104 10.08 -10.07 -11.42
C ARG A 104 9.14 -11.25 -11.23
N SER A 105 8.95 -12.11 -12.23
CA SER A 105 8.11 -13.31 -12.12
C SER A 105 8.71 -14.39 -11.24
N TRP A 106 10.03 -14.36 -11.05
CA TRP A 106 10.74 -15.21 -10.10
C TRP A 106 10.56 -14.70 -8.66
N ILE A 107 10.82 -13.40 -8.41
CA ILE A 107 10.72 -12.80 -7.07
C ILE A 107 9.26 -12.62 -6.63
N MET A 108 8.38 -12.21 -7.54
CA MET A 108 7.00 -11.78 -7.29
C MET A 108 6.03 -12.49 -8.24
N PRO A 109 5.44 -13.65 -7.85
CA PRO A 109 4.56 -14.44 -8.72
C PRO A 109 3.37 -13.68 -9.32
N ILE A 110 2.92 -12.60 -8.68
CA ILE A 110 1.87 -11.70 -9.20
C ILE A 110 2.21 -11.13 -10.59
N ASN A 111 3.50 -10.98 -10.92
CA ASN A 111 3.95 -10.45 -12.20
C ASN A 111 3.52 -11.32 -13.39
N ARG A 112 3.36 -12.63 -13.18
CA ARG A 112 2.88 -13.55 -14.24
C ARG A 112 1.47 -13.21 -14.71
N LYS A 113 0.66 -12.59 -13.84
CA LYS A 113 -0.70 -12.12 -14.15
C LYS A 113 -0.74 -10.63 -14.49
N PHE A 114 0.08 -9.83 -13.81
CA PHE A 114 0.16 -8.39 -13.98
C PHE A 114 1.61 -7.96 -14.16
N ASN A 115 2.07 -8.07 -15.42
CA ASN A 115 3.45 -7.81 -15.81
C ASN A 115 3.82 -6.32 -15.67
N LEU A 116 5.11 -6.02 -15.81
CA LEU A 116 5.64 -4.65 -15.67
C LEU A 116 4.96 -3.67 -16.62
N ASN A 117 4.73 -4.06 -17.88
CA ASN A 117 4.07 -3.20 -18.86
C ASN A 117 2.65 -2.81 -18.40
N LEU A 118 1.85 -3.79 -17.98
CA LEU A 118 0.48 -3.53 -17.51
C LEU A 118 0.47 -2.69 -16.23
N LEU A 119 1.36 -2.99 -15.28
CA LEU A 119 1.48 -2.25 -14.02
C LEU A 119 1.87 -0.79 -14.25
N LEU A 120 2.97 -0.56 -14.96
CA LEU A 120 3.49 0.79 -15.22
C LEU A 120 2.59 1.57 -16.18
N GLY A 121 1.98 0.90 -17.16
CA GLY A 121 0.98 1.47 -18.06
C GLY A 121 -0.24 1.98 -17.30
N THR A 122 -0.78 1.17 -16.39
CA THR A 122 -1.90 1.57 -15.51
C THR A 122 -1.54 2.78 -14.64
N LEU A 123 -0.37 2.75 -14.00
CA LEU A 123 0.08 3.88 -13.20
C LEU A 123 0.21 5.16 -14.03
N ARG A 124 0.79 5.10 -15.23
CA ARG A 124 0.90 6.27 -16.11
C ARG A 124 -0.47 6.81 -16.51
N GLU A 125 -1.39 5.94 -16.89
CA GLU A 125 -2.75 6.30 -17.30
C GLU A 125 -3.50 7.01 -16.16
N ASP A 126 -3.62 6.38 -14.99
CA ASP A 126 -4.42 6.93 -13.90
C ASP A 126 -3.80 8.20 -13.28
N LEU A 127 -2.46 8.29 -13.24
CA LEU A 127 -1.77 9.45 -12.67
C LEU A 127 -1.84 10.72 -13.53
N GLN A 128 -2.17 10.63 -14.83
CA GLN A 128 -2.37 11.82 -15.67
C GLN A 128 -3.44 12.76 -15.11
N SER A 129 -4.45 12.17 -14.45
CA SER A 129 -5.55 12.92 -13.82
C SER A 129 -5.19 13.51 -12.44
N LYS A 130 -4.05 13.13 -11.85
CA LYS A 130 -3.66 13.50 -10.47
C LYS A 130 -2.49 14.45 -10.43
N HIS A 131 -2.78 15.74 -10.28
CA HIS A 131 -1.77 16.78 -10.18
C HIS A 131 -0.83 16.58 -8.98
N LYS A 132 0.49 16.52 -9.23
CA LYS A 132 1.57 16.36 -8.24
C LYS A 132 1.50 15.09 -7.38
N TYR A 133 0.70 14.10 -7.74
CA TYR A 133 0.71 12.81 -7.06
C TYR A 133 1.95 12.00 -7.47
N LYS A 134 2.68 11.48 -6.49
CA LYS A 134 3.90 10.70 -6.70
C LYS A 134 3.69 9.29 -6.18
N VAL A 135 4.11 8.31 -6.98
CA VAL A 135 4.18 6.91 -6.57
C VAL A 135 5.61 6.61 -6.18
N LEU A 136 5.79 6.03 -5.00
CA LEU A 136 7.09 5.55 -4.57
C LEU A 136 7.26 4.10 -5.01
N PHE A 137 8.41 3.77 -5.59
CA PHE A 137 8.75 2.39 -5.88
C PHE A 137 9.64 1.84 -4.77
N GLU A 138 9.22 0.74 -4.19
CA GLU A 138 10.05 -0.08 -3.30
C GLU A 138 10.82 -1.09 -4.14
N TYR A 139 12.10 -1.23 -3.83
CA TYR A 139 13.00 -2.16 -4.50
C TYR A 139 13.88 -2.83 -3.45
N VAL A 140 13.64 -4.11 -3.17
CA VAL A 140 14.47 -4.90 -2.27
C VAL A 140 15.72 -5.37 -3.01
N MET A 141 16.88 -5.22 -2.38
CA MET A 141 18.16 -5.65 -2.91
C MET A 141 18.42 -7.10 -2.50
N LEU A 142 18.51 -8.00 -3.47
CA LEU A 142 18.78 -9.41 -3.31
C LEU A 142 20.11 -9.71 -4.01
N ALA A 143 21.12 -10.01 -3.21
CA ALA A 143 22.48 -10.22 -3.68
C ALA A 143 22.57 -11.29 -4.79
N GLY A 144 23.12 -10.89 -5.94
CA GLY A 144 23.29 -11.76 -7.11
C GLY A 144 21.99 -12.04 -7.88
N VAL A 145 20.92 -11.29 -7.60
CA VAL A 145 19.61 -11.47 -8.25
C VAL A 145 19.15 -10.19 -8.93
N ASN A 146 19.11 -9.08 -8.19
CA ASN A 146 18.50 -7.84 -8.67
C ASN A 146 19.21 -6.57 -8.18
N ASP A 147 20.39 -6.70 -7.55
CA ASP A 147 21.22 -5.61 -7.01
C ASP A 147 22.18 -4.98 -8.02
#